data_AF-G4RM36-F1
#
_entry.id   AF-G4RM36-F1
#
_cell.length_a   1.000
_cell.length_b   1.000
_cell.length_c   1.000
_cell.angle_alpha   90.00
_cell.angle_beta   90.00
_cell.angle_gamma   90.00
#
_symmetry.space_group_name_H-M   'P 1'
#
loop_
_entity.id
_entity.type
_entity.pdbx_description
1 polymer ?
#
loop_
_entity_poly.entity_id
_entity_poly.type
_entity_poly.pdbx_seq_one_letter_code
_entity_poly.pdbx_strand_id
1 'polypeptide(L)'
;MLKKVNLLEVLGADIGLLGEIAASRLLPDGARGDVVALLVEGALSYLRLPERKPPETIGESKSYVSAFVEGRWPIHKSWFVPAIGPGGYALLIDPPRGLVKYLGKDDGRFSAILRMGLGELSDYLLHNVKPSHVVGLDATEDELRIARELLNRISALGDEDAVVEAIEVLRQVDLLYERDGEIYHVEVKTSLRFKPSKIRRKMMVVEMRQKVLQRLGLRPALLYITPRENWEIETFLALL
;
A
#
# COMPACT_ATOMS: atom_id res chain seq x y z
N MET A 1 -44.06 8.81 17.94
CA MET A 1 -42.83 9.63 17.96
C MET A 1 -41.83 9.00 17.00
N LEU A 2 -41.75 9.51 15.77
CA LEU A 2 -40.77 9.04 14.78
C LEU A 2 -39.38 9.55 15.20
N LYS A 3 -38.58 8.70 15.83
CA LYS A 3 -37.14 8.96 15.95
C LYS A 3 -36.54 8.84 14.54
N LYS A 4 -36.36 9.97 13.87
CA LYS A 4 -35.47 10.04 12.70
C LYS A 4 -34.06 9.76 13.20
N VAL A 5 -33.62 8.51 13.07
CA VAL A 5 -32.23 8.14 13.29
C VAL A 5 -31.49 8.42 11.99
N ASN A 6 -30.63 9.44 11.99
CA ASN A 6 -29.74 9.69 10.87
C ASN A 6 -28.66 8.60 10.88
N LEU A 7 -28.82 7.57 10.04
CA LEU A 7 -27.84 6.47 9.93
C LEU A 7 -26.42 7.00 9.71
N LEU A 8 -26.24 8.12 8.99
CA LEU A 8 -24.92 8.74 8.79
C LEU A 8 -24.33 9.34 10.08
N GLU A 9 -25.14 9.82 11.03
CA GLU A 9 -24.61 10.27 12.33
C GLU A 9 -24.23 9.10 13.25
N VAL A 10 -24.85 7.93 13.07
CA VAL A 10 -24.58 6.72 13.85
C VAL A 10 -23.35 5.97 13.32
N LEU A 11 -23.08 6.07 12.02
CA LEU A 11 -22.11 5.23 11.30
C LEU A 11 -20.63 5.59 11.53
N GLY A 12 -20.28 6.73 12.13
CA GLY A 12 -18.90 7.01 12.56
C GLY A 12 -17.83 6.62 11.52
N ALA A 13 -16.92 5.71 11.87
CA ALA A 13 -15.83 5.20 11.01
C ALA A 13 -16.28 4.67 9.63
N ASP A 14 -17.53 4.22 9.50
CA ASP A 14 -18.07 3.68 8.25
C ASP A 14 -18.27 4.76 7.16
N ILE A 15 -18.30 6.05 7.54
CA ILE A 15 -18.28 7.16 6.57
C ILE A 15 -16.93 7.24 5.83
N GLY A 16 -15.83 6.88 6.49
CA GLY A 16 -14.51 6.79 5.85
C GLY A 16 -14.52 5.72 4.76
N LEU A 17 -14.98 4.52 5.12
CA LEU A 17 -15.12 3.37 4.23
C LEU A 17 -16.05 3.65 3.04
N LEU A 18 -17.20 4.29 3.27
CA LEU A 18 -18.10 4.72 2.19
C LEU A 18 -17.43 5.71 1.22
N GLY A 19 -16.56 6.57 1.74
CA GLY A 19 -15.76 7.48 0.93
C GLY A 19 -14.79 6.75 0.01
N GLU A 20 -14.03 5.80 0.55
CA GLU A 20 -13.09 4.98 -0.23
C GLU A 20 -13.82 4.14 -1.28
N ILE A 21 -14.94 3.51 -0.92
CA ILE A 21 -15.78 2.77 -1.88
C ILE A 21 -16.29 3.69 -2.99
N ALA A 22 -16.80 4.89 -2.65
CA ALA A 22 -17.25 5.84 -3.64
C ALA A 22 -16.08 6.34 -4.53
N ALA A 23 -14.93 6.63 -3.94
CA ALA A 23 -13.72 7.04 -4.67
C ALA A 23 -13.27 5.98 -5.67
N SER A 24 -13.24 4.70 -5.27
CA SER A 24 -12.88 3.58 -6.15
C SER A 24 -13.83 3.41 -7.35
N ARG A 25 -15.08 3.88 -7.24
CA ARG A 25 -16.05 3.88 -8.34
C ARG A 25 -15.97 5.11 -9.23
N LEU A 26 -15.59 6.26 -8.67
CA LEU A 26 -15.49 7.54 -9.38
C LEU A 26 -14.19 7.66 -10.18
N LEU A 27 -13.14 6.99 -9.70
CA LEU A 27 -11.86 6.87 -10.37
C LEU A 27 -11.68 5.40 -10.75
N PRO A 28 -12.46 4.90 -11.73
CA PRO A 28 -12.13 3.60 -12.33
C PRO A 28 -10.68 3.70 -12.81
N ASP A 29 -9.90 2.65 -12.59
CA ASP A 29 -8.46 2.59 -12.90
C ASP A 29 -7.53 3.31 -11.89
N GLY A 30 -8.08 3.73 -10.73
CA GLY A 30 -7.28 4.17 -9.59
C GLY A 30 -6.58 2.99 -8.88
N ALA A 31 -5.30 3.15 -8.60
CA ALA A 31 -4.51 2.19 -7.81
C ALA A 31 -4.50 2.56 -6.33
N ARG A 32 -4.59 1.57 -5.43
CA ARG A 32 -4.44 1.83 -3.99
C ARG A 32 -3.00 2.18 -3.64
N GLY A 33 -2.84 3.26 -2.87
CA GLY A 33 -1.51 3.78 -2.52
C GLY A 33 -0.65 2.79 -1.73
N ASP A 34 -1.26 2.11 -0.77
CA ASP A 34 -0.60 1.10 0.07
C ASP A 34 -0.14 -0.13 -0.71
N VAL A 35 -0.94 -0.63 -1.64
CA VAL A 35 -0.56 -1.77 -2.51
C VAL A 35 0.59 -1.37 -3.44
N VAL A 36 0.52 -0.18 -4.04
CA VAL A 36 1.60 0.35 -4.87
C VAL A 36 2.89 0.51 -4.05
N ALA A 37 2.80 1.09 -2.85
CA ALA A 37 3.93 1.25 -1.94
C ALA A 37 4.55 -0.10 -1.57
N LEU A 38 3.72 -1.12 -1.29
CA LEU A 38 4.17 -2.47 -0.99
C LEU A 38 4.92 -3.10 -2.15
N LEU A 39 4.38 -3.01 -3.38
CA LEU A 39 5.02 -3.55 -4.58
C LEU A 39 6.38 -2.90 -4.83
N VAL A 40 6.45 -1.57 -4.76
CA VAL A 40 7.70 -0.81 -4.98
C VAL A 40 8.71 -1.12 -3.88
N GLU A 41 8.29 -1.09 -2.62
CA GLU A 41 9.18 -1.42 -1.51
C GLU A 41 9.71 -2.84 -1.63
N GLY A 42 8.86 -3.80 -1.99
CA GLY A 42 9.26 -5.19 -2.15
C GLY A 42 10.33 -5.37 -3.23
N ALA A 43 10.14 -4.75 -4.41
CA ALA A 43 11.10 -4.77 -5.49
C ALA A 43 12.44 -4.10 -5.11
N LEU A 44 12.39 -2.93 -4.46
CA LEU A 44 13.61 -2.27 -3.95
C LEU A 44 14.32 -3.11 -2.88
N SER A 45 13.56 -3.77 -2.01
CA SER A 45 14.07 -4.64 -0.96
C SER A 45 14.84 -5.83 -1.52
N TYR A 46 14.31 -6.46 -2.56
CA TYR A 46 14.94 -7.59 -3.21
C TYR A 46 16.37 -7.28 -3.67
N LEU A 47 16.57 -6.10 -4.26
CA LEU A 47 17.88 -5.63 -4.76
C LEU A 47 18.91 -5.38 -3.65
N ARG A 48 18.46 -5.19 -2.40
CA ARG A 48 19.32 -4.82 -1.25
C ARG A 48 19.62 -5.98 -0.31
N LEU A 49 18.83 -7.04 -0.35
CA LEU A 49 19.10 -8.21 0.47
C LEU A 49 20.35 -8.96 -0.03
N PRO A 50 21.04 -9.72 0.83
CA PRO A 50 22.13 -10.59 0.39
C PRO A 50 21.59 -11.78 -0.42
N GLU A 51 22.34 -12.25 -1.40
CA GLU A 51 22.01 -13.48 -2.12
C GLU A 51 22.05 -14.68 -1.17
N ARG A 52 20.92 -15.38 -1.07
CA ARG A 52 20.76 -16.59 -0.28
C ARG A 52 19.84 -17.55 -1.01
N LYS A 53 20.22 -18.82 -1.06
CA LYS A 53 19.32 -19.87 -1.55
C LYS A 53 18.28 -20.17 -0.48
N PRO A 54 17.01 -20.35 -0.88
CA PRO A 54 16.00 -20.82 0.05
C PRO A 54 16.41 -22.19 0.59
N PRO A 55 16.00 -22.51 1.82
CA PRO A 55 16.08 -23.89 2.25
C PRO A 55 15.25 -24.76 1.29
N GLU A 56 15.65 -26.03 1.12
CA GLU A 56 14.74 -27.03 0.53
C GLU A 56 13.41 -27.00 1.29
N THR A 57 12.30 -27.43 0.71
CA THR A 57 10.98 -27.30 1.35
C THR A 57 10.95 -28.04 2.70
N ILE A 58 11.27 -27.35 3.80
CA ILE A 58 11.45 -27.96 5.13
C ILE A 58 10.11 -27.93 5.85
N GLY A 59 9.30 -28.94 5.58
CA GLY A 59 8.48 -29.54 6.63
C GLY A 59 6.97 -29.32 6.56
N GLU A 60 6.29 -30.38 7.01
CA GLU A 60 4.87 -30.44 7.31
C GLU A 60 4.61 -29.88 8.72
N SER A 61 4.75 -28.56 8.90
CA SER A 61 4.31 -27.95 10.16
C SER A 61 2.79 -27.83 10.16
N LYS A 62 2.10 -28.17 11.27
CA LYS A 62 0.64 -27.98 11.39
C LYS A 62 0.20 -26.52 11.42
N SER A 63 1.13 -25.59 11.67
CA SER A 63 0.87 -24.15 11.74
C SER A 63 2.02 -23.36 11.11
N TYR A 64 1.74 -22.16 10.60
CA TYR A 64 2.79 -21.25 10.18
C TYR A 64 3.64 -20.78 11.36
N VAL A 65 4.95 -20.75 11.15
CA VAL A 65 5.95 -20.18 12.05
C VAL A 65 6.79 -19.16 11.30
N SER A 66 7.21 -18.10 11.99
CA SER A 66 8.11 -17.07 11.46
C SER A 66 9.26 -16.81 12.44
N ALA A 67 10.31 -16.13 11.98
CA ALA A 67 11.36 -15.60 12.85
C ALA A 67 11.66 -14.15 12.49
N PHE A 68 12.27 -13.42 13.43
CA PHE A 68 12.71 -12.06 13.17
C PHE A 68 13.94 -12.08 12.27
N VAL A 69 13.81 -11.48 11.08
CA VAL A 69 14.91 -11.35 10.12
C VAL A 69 15.64 -10.02 10.36
N GLU A 70 16.90 -10.11 10.80
CA GLU A 70 17.80 -8.97 10.83
C GLU A 70 18.30 -8.67 9.42
N GLY A 71 17.93 -7.48 8.93
CA GLY A 71 18.27 -6.99 7.60
C GLY A 71 18.13 -5.47 7.55
N ARG A 72 18.88 -4.84 6.64
CA ARG A 72 18.90 -3.38 6.45
C ARG A 72 17.63 -2.84 5.81
N TRP A 73 16.92 -3.66 5.05
CA TRP A 73 15.73 -3.30 4.28
C TRP A 73 14.87 -4.57 4.17
N PRO A 74 13.52 -4.59 4.23
CA PRO A 74 12.49 -3.55 3.98
C PRO A 74 12.36 -2.43 5.03
N ILE A 75 11.71 -1.31 4.64
CA ILE A 75 11.30 -0.20 5.52
C ILE A 75 10.22 -0.69 6.49
N HIS A 76 9.18 -1.34 5.95
CA HIS A 76 8.05 -1.89 6.67
C HIS A 76 8.19 -3.40 6.81
N LYS A 77 9.00 -3.84 7.79
CA LYS A 77 9.18 -5.28 8.09
C LYS A 77 7.87 -6.00 8.43
N SER A 78 6.83 -5.28 8.83
CA SER A 78 5.49 -5.84 9.07
C SER A 78 4.76 -6.25 7.79
N TRP A 79 5.11 -5.70 6.64
CA TRP A 79 4.50 -6.07 5.36
C TRP A 79 4.95 -7.43 4.87
N PHE A 80 6.19 -7.81 5.13
CA PHE A 80 6.84 -8.96 4.53
C PHE A 80 7.21 -9.96 5.61
N VAL A 81 6.32 -10.93 5.86
CA VAL A 81 6.53 -11.91 6.92
C VAL A 81 6.89 -13.26 6.29
N PRO A 82 8.18 -13.65 6.28
CA PRO A 82 8.58 -14.97 5.83
C PRO A 82 8.09 -16.01 6.84
N ALA A 83 7.51 -17.10 6.33
CA ALA A 83 6.94 -18.16 7.15
C ALA A 83 7.21 -19.55 6.59
N ILE A 84 7.18 -20.56 7.47
CA ILE A 84 7.23 -21.99 7.14
C ILE A 84 5.99 -22.65 7.75
N GLY A 85 5.26 -23.46 6.98
CA GLY A 85 3.97 -24.01 7.39
C GLY A 85 3.56 -25.29 6.64
N PRO A 86 2.26 -25.66 6.68
CA PRO A 86 1.77 -26.94 6.15
C PRO A 86 2.01 -27.17 4.66
N GLY A 87 2.08 -26.09 3.87
CA GLY A 87 2.32 -26.14 2.42
C GLY A 87 3.76 -25.84 2.03
N GLY A 88 4.71 -25.84 2.98
CA GLY A 88 6.07 -25.35 2.77
C GLY A 88 6.25 -23.91 3.23
N TYR A 89 7.18 -23.20 2.60
CA TYR A 89 7.45 -21.80 2.94
C TYR A 89 6.54 -20.85 2.15
N ALA A 90 6.31 -19.67 2.71
CA ALA A 90 5.60 -18.57 2.06
C ALA A 90 6.13 -17.22 2.54
N LEU A 91 5.94 -16.19 1.72
CA LEU A 91 6.00 -14.79 2.14
C LEU A 91 4.57 -14.30 2.32
N LEU A 92 4.16 -14.07 3.57
CA LEU A 92 2.85 -13.51 3.87
C LEU A 92 2.92 -11.98 3.74
N ILE A 93 1.99 -11.42 2.98
CA ILE A 93 1.74 -9.98 2.87
C ILE A 93 0.63 -9.59 3.84
N ASP A 94 0.88 -8.50 4.58
CA ASP A 94 -0.06 -7.90 5.54
C ASP A 94 -0.82 -8.94 6.39
N PRO A 95 -0.11 -9.83 7.10
CA PRO A 95 -0.74 -10.95 7.77
C PRO A 95 -1.72 -10.50 8.87
N PRO A 96 -2.86 -11.21 9.07
CA PRO A 96 -3.83 -10.88 10.10
C PRO A 96 -3.19 -10.75 11.49
N ARG A 97 -3.72 -9.83 12.32
CA ARG A 97 -3.30 -9.66 13.71
C ARG A 97 -3.36 -11.01 14.46
N GLY A 98 -2.22 -11.48 14.94
CA GLY A 98 -2.10 -12.70 15.75
C GLY A 98 -1.60 -13.94 15.01
N LEU A 99 -1.37 -13.89 13.69
CA LEU A 99 -0.84 -15.03 12.93
C LEU A 99 0.69 -15.22 13.09
N VAL A 100 1.37 -14.31 13.79
CA VAL A 100 2.83 -14.26 13.80
C VAL A 100 3.41 -14.78 15.12
N LYS A 101 3.68 -16.09 15.18
CA LYS A 101 4.62 -16.62 16.18
C LYS A 101 6.04 -16.33 15.70
N TYR A 102 6.55 -15.15 16.03
CA TYR A 102 7.98 -14.84 15.90
C TYR A 102 8.77 -15.70 16.90
N LEU A 103 9.46 -16.72 16.40
CA LEU A 103 10.32 -17.58 17.18
C LEU A 103 11.76 -17.10 17.07
N GLY A 104 12.18 -16.25 18.02
CA GLY A 104 13.57 -15.85 18.18
C GLY A 104 14.21 -15.17 16.96
N LYS A 105 15.54 -15.26 16.89
CA LYS A 105 16.38 -14.69 15.84
C LYS A 105 16.57 -15.68 14.70
N ASP A 106 16.47 -15.20 13.46
CA ASP A 106 16.63 -16.02 12.25
C ASP A 106 18.02 -16.69 12.16
N ASP A 107 18.04 -17.98 11.82
CA ASP A 107 19.26 -18.76 11.51
C ASP A 107 19.70 -18.64 10.04
N GLY A 108 18.95 -17.85 9.27
CA GLY A 108 19.19 -17.54 7.87
C GLY A 108 18.13 -18.12 6.95
N ARG A 109 17.33 -19.10 7.40
CA ARG A 109 16.25 -19.69 6.59
C ARG A 109 15.18 -18.66 6.25
N PHE A 110 14.75 -17.84 7.21
CA PHE A 110 13.70 -16.86 6.99
C PHE A 110 14.18 -15.69 6.13
N SER A 111 15.45 -15.29 6.24
CA SER A 111 16.05 -14.31 5.33
C SER A 111 16.08 -14.78 3.88
N ALA A 112 16.28 -16.09 3.65
CA ALA A 112 16.28 -16.66 2.31
C ALA A 112 14.86 -16.74 1.73
N ILE A 113 13.87 -17.09 2.56
CA ILE A 113 12.44 -17.05 2.18
C ILE A 113 12.01 -15.62 1.87
N LEU A 114 12.41 -14.65 2.70
CA LEU A 114 12.14 -13.22 2.49
C LEU A 114 12.70 -12.77 1.13
N ARG A 115 13.98 -13.07 0.85
CA ARG A 115 14.58 -12.74 -0.45
C ARG A 115 13.80 -13.35 -1.60
N MET A 116 13.45 -14.65 -1.51
CA MET A 116 12.73 -15.31 -2.60
C MET A 116 11.37 -14.67 -2.85
N GLY A 117 10.54 -14.49 -1.81
CA GLY A 117 9.22 -13.91 -1.98
C GLY A 117 9.28 -12.47 -2.50
N LEU A 118 10.26 -11.68 -2.07
CA LEU A 118 10.50 -10.34 -2.62
C LEU A 118 10.98 -10.38 -4.08
N GLY A 119 11.74 -11.42 -4.45
CA GLY A 119 12.11 -11.69 -5.84
C GLY A 119 10.89 -12.01 -6.70
N GLU A 120 9.98 -12.86 -6.22
CA GLU A 120 8.72 -13.12 -6.91
C GLU A 120 7.83 -11.89 -7.02
N LEU A 121 7.79 -11.02 -6.00
CA LEU A 121 7.12 -9.72 -6.10
C LEU A 121 7.76 -8.83 -7.16
N SER A 122 9.09 -8.79 -7.20
CA SER A 122 9.84 -8.05 -8.22
C SER A 122 9.51 -8.58 -9.62
N ASP A 123 9.47 -9.89 -9.82
CA ASP A 123 9.11 -10.51 -11.11
C ASP A 123 7.64 -10.33 -11.47
N TYR A 124 6.74 -10.35 -10.50
CA TYR A 124 5.34 -10.05 -10.72
C TYR A 124 5.17 -8.60 -11.18
N LEU A 125 5.84 -7.67 -10.52
CA LEU A 125 5.81 -6.26 -10.88
C LEU A 125 6.40 -6.02 -12.28
N LEU A 126 7.60 -6.53 -12.55
CA LEU A 126 8.36 -6.20 -13.76
C LEU A 126 8.00 -7.06 -14.97
N HIS A 127 7.66 -8.33 -14.75
CA HIS A 127 7.50 -9.34 -15.80
C HIS A 127 6.09 -9.97 -15.80
N ASN A 128 5.20 -9.53 -14.91
CA ASN A 128 3.83 -10.06 -14.77
C ASN A 128 3.79 -11.58 -14.49
N VAL A 129 4.85 -12.11 -13.87
CA VAL A 129 4.92 -13.53 -13.48
C VAL A 129 4.24 -13.69 -12.12
N LYS A 130 3.12 -14.42 -12.07
CA LYS A 130 2.37 -14.60 -10.83
C LYS A 130 3.24 -15.28 -9.76
N PRO A 131 3.28 -14.73 -8.53
CA PRO A 131 4.07 -15.31 -7.46
C PRO A 131 3.45 -16.64 -7.01
N SER A 132 4.30 -17.60 -6.66
CA SER A 132 3.89 -18.93 -6.20
C SER A 132 3.92 -19.05 -4.68
N HIS A 133 4.81 -18.30 -4.03
CA HIS A 133 5.05 -18.39 -2.59
C HIS A 133 4.61 -17.13 -1.84
N VAL A 134 4.16 -16.10 -2.54
CA VAL A 134 3.62 -14.87 -1.93
C VAL A 134 2.12 -15.03 -1.71
N VAL A 135 1.67 -14.84 -0.47
CA VAL A 135 0.27 -15.02 -0.07
C VAL A 135 -0.30 -13.69 0.42
N GLY A 136 -1.53 -13.37 0.03
CA GLY A 136 -2.21 -12.12 0.39
C GLY A 136 -1.99 -10.99 -0.61
N LEU A 137 -1.35 -11.26 -1.76
CA LEU A 137 -1.24 -10.30 -2.84
C LEU A 137 -2.47 -10.39 -3.76
N ASP A 138 -3.25 -9.31 -3.80
CA ASP A 138 -4.33 -9.12 -4.77
C ASP A 138 -4.18 -7.73 -5.40
N ALA A 139 -3.24 -7.64 -6.36
CA ALA A 139 -2.91 -6.41 -7.05
C ALA A 139 -3.57 -6.36 -8.44
N THR A 140 -4.19 -5.23 -8.76
CA THR A 140 -4.80 -4.95 -10.06
C THR A 140 -3.75 -4.61 -11.13
N GLU A 141 -4.15 -4.62 -12.41
CA GLU A 141 -3.27 -4.22 -13.51
C GLU A 141 -2.80 -2.76 -13.37
N ASP A 142 -3.67 -1.87 -12.89
CA ASP A 142 -3.31 -0.46 -12.63
C ASP A 142 -2.33 -0.30 -11.47
N GLU A 143 -2.48 -1.09 -10.41
CA GLU A 143 -1.53 -1.11 -9.29
C GLU A 143 -0.15 -1.53 -9.77
N LEU A 144 -0.06 -2.58 -10.60
CA LEU A 144 1.20 -3.01 -11.20
C LEU A 144 1.77 -1.96 -12.15
N ARG A 145 0.93 -1.34 -12.99
CA ARG A 145 1.34 -0.32 -13.96
C ARG A 145 1.92 0.92 -13.27
N ILE A 146 1.20 1.47 -12.29
CA ILE A 146 1.64 2.64 -11.52
C ILE A 146 2.86 2.29 -10.67
N ALA A 147 2.92 1.11 -10.05
CA ALA A 147 4.10 0.67 -9.30
C ALA A 147 5.35 0.55 -10.18
N ARG A 148 5.24 0.06 -11.42
CA ARG A 148 6.38 0.00 -12.36
C ARG A 148 6.92 1.39 -12.68
N GLU A 149 6.03 2.34 -12.96
CA GLU A 149 6.40 3.72 -13.24
C GLU A 149 7.09 4.37 -12.04
N LEU A 150 6.52 4.19 -10.84
CA LEU A 150 7.08 4.75 -9.60
C LEU A 150 8.38 4.09 -9.15
N LEU A 151 8.56 2.79 -9.39
CA LEU A 151 9.80 2.08 -9.08
C LEU A 151 11.00 2.75 -9.77
N ASN A 152 10.87 3.10 -11.05
CA ASN A 152 11.93 3.77 -11.80
C ASN A 152 12.25 5.16 -11.22
N ARG A 153 11.21 5.95 -10.92
CA ARG A 153 11.35 7.30 -10.37
C ARG A 153 12.00 7.28 -8.98
N ILE A 154 11.58 6.35 -8.12
CA ILE A 154 12.10 6.20 -6.75
C ILE A 154 13.54 5.68 -6.77
N SER A 155 13.84 4.70 -7.62
CA SER A 155 15.20 4.15 -7.74
C SER A 155 16.22 5.21 -8.18
N ALA A 156 15.78 6.23 -8.93
CA ALA A 156 16.62 7.34 -9.39
C ALA A 156 16.91 8.41 -8.32
N LEU A 157 16.26 8.37 -7.15
CA LEU A 157 16.47 9.38 -6.10
C LEU A 157 17.89 9.33 -5.49
N GLY A 158 18.57 8.19 -5.55
CA GLY A 158 19.97 8.02 -5.14
C GLY A 158 20.25 8.14 -3.63
N ASP A 159 19.33 8.70 -2.87
CA ASP A 159 19.38 8.90 -1.41
C ASP A 159 18.40 7.95 -0.71
N GLU A 160 18.91 7.18 0.25
CA GLU A 160 18.13 6.18 1.00
C GLU A 160 17.01 6.84 1.81
N ASP A 161 17.29 7.99 2.44
CA ASP A 161 16.28 8.73 3.21
C ASP A 161 15.16 9.25 2.30
N ALA A 162 15.49 9.72 1.10
CA ALA A 162 14.51 10.14 0.11
C ALA A 162 13.65 8.97 -0.41
N VAL A 163 14.22 7.77 -0.54
CA VAL A 163 13.47 6.55 -0.89
C VAL A 163 12.50 6.19 0.24
N VAL A 164 12.97 6.22 1.50
CA VAL A 164 12.11 5.97 2.67
C VAL A 164 10.94 6.95 2.71
N GLU A 165 11.22 8.24 2.55
CA GLU A 165 10.21 9.30 2.56
C GLU A 165 9.18 9.09 1.43
N ALA A 166 9.64 8.73 0.23
CA ALA A 166 8.77 8.44 -0.91
C ALA A 166 7.81 7.27 -0.64
N ILE A 167 8.31 6.15 -0.11
CA ILE A 167 7.48 4.98 0.20
C ILE A 167 6.46 5.30 1.30
N GLU A 168 6.85 6.04 2.33
CA GLU A 168 5.92 6.50 3.38
C GLU A 168 4.82 7.40 2.84
N VAL A 169 5.14 8.29 1.90
CA VAL A 169 4.13 9.14 1.25
C VAL A 169 3.15 8.30 0.43
N LEU A 170 3.64 7.35 -0.38
CA LEU A 170 2.78 6.45 -1.15
C LEU A 170 1.89 5.58 -0.25
N ARG A 171 2.40 5.13 0.90
CA ARG A 171 1.60 4.36 1.85
C ARG A 171 0.46 5.19 2.46
N GLN A 172 0.65 6.50 2.58
CA GLN A 172 -0.30 7.40 3.24
C GLN A 172 -1.34 8.00 2.28
N VAL A 173 -1.28 7.69 0.98
CA VAL A 173 -2.28 8.12 0.00
C VAL A 173 -3.39 7.08 -0.12
N ASP A 174 -4.60 7.57 -0.32
CA ASP A 174 -5.77 6.72 -0.53
C ASP A 174 -5.73 6.09 -1.93
N LEU A 175 -5.54 6.90 -2.98
CA LEU A 175 -5.48 6.44 -4.37
C LEU A 175 -4.39 7.16 -5.19
N LEU A 176 -3.84 6.45 -6.16
CA LEU A 176 -3.04 6.96 -7.27
C LEU A 176 -3.87 6.83 -8.54
N TYR A 177 -4.09 7.92 -9.25
CA TYR A 177 -4.92 7.93 -10.45
C TYR A 177 -4.14 8.51 -11.62
N GLU A 178 -4.01 7.77 -12.71
CA GLU A 178 -3.35 8.28 -13.90
C GLU A 178 -4.36 8.91 -14.85
N ARG A 179 -4.05 10.12 -15.32
CA ARG A 179 -4.82 10.79 -16.35
C ARG A 179 -3.91 11.66 -17.20
N ASP A 180 -4.06 11.55 -18.52
CA ASP A 180 -3.32 12.35 -19.50
C ASP A 180 -1.78 12.26 -19.31
N GLY A 181 -1.29 11.09 -18.86
CA GLY A 181 0.14 10.83 -18.60
C GLY A 181 0.67 11.34 -17.25
N GLU A 182 -0.17 11.99 -16.44
CA GLU A 182 0.19 12.45 -15.10
C GLU A 182 -0.42 11.51 -14.04
N ILE A 183 0.37 11.16 -13.02
CA ILE A 183 -0.11 10.36 -11.89
C ILE A 183 -0.51 11.31 -10.76
N TYR A 184 -1.78 11.28 -10.41
CA TYR A 184 -2.36 12.07 -9.33
C TYR A 184 -2.30 11.30 -8.02
N HIS A 185 -1.73 11.94 -7.00
CA HIS A 185 -1.81 11.52 -5.60
C HIS A 185 -3.14 12.02 -5.02
N VAL A 186 -4.15 11.16 -5.05
CA VAL A 186 -5.53 11.49 -4.67
C VAL A 186 -5.75 11.13 -3.20
N GLU A 187 -5.93 12.16 -2.37
CA GLU A 187 -6.47 11.96 -1.03
C GLU A 187 -7.99 12.03 -1.04
N VAL A 188 -8.65 11.09 -0.39
CA VAL A 188 -10.10 10.99 -0.25
C VAL A 188 -10.50 11.54 1.11
N LYS A 189 -11.45 12.47 1.12
CA LYS A 189 -12.00 13.03 2.36
C LYS A 189 -13.51 12.99 2.38
N THR A 190 -14.03 12.30 3.38
CA THR A 190 -15.47 12.22 3.61
C THR A 190 -15.90 13.10 4.78
N SER A 191 -17.00 13.83 4.61
CA SER A 191 -17.58 14.68 5.66
C SER A 191 -19.07 14.92 5.40
N LEU A 192 -19.88 14.97 6.45
CA LEU A 192 -21.33 15.24 6.35
C LEU A 192 -21.67 16.62 5.76
N ARG A 193 -20.73 17.56 5.81
CA ARG A 193 -20.85 18.88 5.19
C ARG A 193 -19.52 19.31 4.60
N PHE A 194 -19.57 19.92 3.42
CA PHE A 194 -18.43 20.60 2.83
C PHE A 194 -17.98 21.76 3.71
N LYS A 195 -16.69 21.78 4.06
CA LYS A 195 -16.08 22.85 4.87
C LYS A 195 -14.80 23.35 4.18
N PRO A 196 -14.80 24.55 3.58
CA PRO A 196 -13.62 25.12 2.91
C PRO A 196 -12.38 25.22 3.81
N SER A 197 -12.56 25.38 5.11
CA SER A 197 -11.46 25.40 6.10
C SER A 197 -10.78 24.04 6.26
N LYS A 198 -11.51 22.93 6.13
CA LYS A 198 -10.92 21.59 6.15
C LYS A 198 -10.07 21.34 4.91
N ILE A 199 -10.52 21.82 3.74
CA ILE A 199 -9.74 21.76 2.50
C ILE A 199 -8.44 22.54 2.63
N ARG A 200 -8.49 23.79 3.11
CA ARG A 200 -7.28 24.60 3.33
C ARG A 200 -6.26 23.94 4.27
N ARG A 201 -6.70 23.42 5.41
CA ARG A 201 -5.79 22.70 6.33
C ARG A 201 -5.20 21.45 5.69
N LYS A 202 -5.98 20.75 4.89
CA LYS A 202 -5.58 19.53 4.18
C LYS A 202 -4.59 19.84 3.06
N MET A 203 -4.84 20.92 2.32
CA MET A 203 -3.90 21.47 1.34
C MET A 203 -2.55 21.79 1.97
N MET A 204 -2.48 22.34 3.19
CA MET A 204 -1.19 22.57 3.87
C MET A 204 -0.42 21.28 4.19
N VAL A 205 -1.12 20.18 4.50
CA VAL A 205 -0.47 18.87 4.72
C VAL A 205 0.05 18.30 3.40
N VAL A 206 -0.70 18.48 2.32
CA VAL A 206 -0.29 18.10 0.97
C VAL A 206 0.87 18.96 0.47
N GLU A 207 0.90 20.27 0.78
CA GLU A 207 2.03 21.18 0.54
C GLU A 207 3.31 20.70 1.26
N MET A 208 3.17 20.18 2.49
CA MET A 208 4.31 19.61 3.22
C MET A 208 4.90 18.38 2.52
N ARG A 209 4.05 17.55 1.89
CA ARG A 209 4.45 16.39 1.06
C ARG A 209 4.83 16.78 -0.36
N GLN A 210 4.54 18.01 -0.80
CA GLN A 210 4.66 18.45 -2.18
C GLN A 210 6.08 18.36 -2.72
N LYS A 211 7.12 18.51 -1.88
CA LYS A 211 8.51 18.30 -2.31
C LYS A 211 8.77 16.85 -2.74
N VAL A 212 8.24 15.89 -2.01
CA VAL A 212 8.35 14.46 -2.32
C VAL A 212 7.50 14.15 -3.54
N LEU A 213 6.25 14.61 -3.57
CA LEU A 213 5.34 14.41 -4.70
C LEU A 213 5.93 14.98 -6.00
N GLN A 214 6.49 16.18 -5.98
CA GLN A 214 7.16 16.78 -7.14
C GLN A 214 8.36 15.97 -7.61
N ARG A 215 9.20 15.46 -6.68
CA ARG A 215 10.33 14.58 -7.03
C ARG A 215 9.87 13.28 -7.68
N LEU A 216 8.71 12.77 -7.26
CA LEU A 216 8.09 11.58 -7.83
C LEU A 216 7.27 11.87 -9.11
N GLY A 217 7.19 13.12 -9.56
CA GLY A 217 6.34 13.52 -10.69
C GLY A 217 4.85 13.25 -10.42
N LEU A 218 4.44 13.34 -9.16
CA LEU A 218 3.07 13.15 -8.70
C LEU A 218 2.35 14.49 -8.55
N ARG A 219 1.12 14.55 -9.05
CA ARG A 219 0.25 15.72 -8.92
C ARG A 219 -0.66 15.56 -7.71
N PRO A 220 -0.63 16.46 -6.73
CA PRO A 220 -1.57 16.38 -5.63
C PRO A 220 -3.01 16.58 -6.11
N ALA A 221 -3.91 15.76 -5.57
CA ALA A 221 -5.35 15.89 -5.79
C ALA A 221 -6.11 15.58 -4.51
N LEU A 222 -7.26 16.24 -4.34
CA LEU A 222 -8.16 16.00 -3.21
C LEU A 222 -9.55 15.67 -3.75
N LEU A 223 -10.02 14.46 -3.47
CA LEU A 223 -11.39 14.05 -3.72
C LEU A 223 -12.21 14.20 -2.44
N TYR A 224 -13.09 15.20 -2.41
CA TYR A 224 -14.00 15.44 -1.29
C TYR A 224 -15.35 14.80 -1.57
N ILE A 225 -15.84 13.98 -0.65
CA ILE A 225 -17.10 13.24 -0.77
C ILE A 225 -18.04 13.67 0.36
N THR A 226 -19.22 14.16 -0.01
CA THR A 226 -20.27 14.58 0.93
C THR A 226 -21.52 13.74 0.71
N PRO A 227 -21.85 12.81 1.62
CA PRO A 227 -23.11 12.07 1.54
C PRO A 227 -24.30 12.98 1.87
N ARG A 228 -25.39 12.83 1.12
CA ARG A 228 -26.67 13.53 1.31
C ARG A 228 -27.68 12.66 2.09
N GLU A 229 -28.73 13.28 2.60
CA GLU A 229 -29.77 12.60 3.41
C GLU A 229 -30.52 11.51 2.62
N ASN A 230 -30.55 11.59 1.29
CA ASN A 230 -31.13 10.61 0.38
C ASN A 230 -30.11 9.53 -0.09
N TRP A 231 -28.93 9.47 0.50
CA TRP A 231 -27.82 8.58 0.12
C TRP A 231 -27.15 8.88 -1.23
N GLU A 232 -27.50 9.98 -1.89
CA GLU A 232 -26.69 10.50 -3.00
C GLU A 232 -25.37 11.09 -2.46
N ILE A 233 -24.35 11.16 -3.32
CA ILE A 233 -23.04 11.73 -2.97
C ILE A 233 -22.77 12.96 -3.83
N GLU A 234 -22.24 14.00 -3.19
CA GLU A 234 -21.62 15.12 -3.89
C GLU A 234 -20.10 15.00 -3.84
N THR A 235 -19.49 15.20 -5.00
CA THR A 235 -18.05 15.02 -5.19
C THR A 235 -17.42 16.32 -5.64
N PHE A 236 -16.27 16.66 -5.07
CA PHE A 236 -15.45 17.77 -5.52
C PHE A 236 -14.01 17.29 -5.66
N LEU A 237 -13.48 17.32 -6.88
CA LEU A 237 -12.08 17.04 -7.17
C LEU A 237 -11.33 18.37 -7.33
N ALA A 238 -10.41 18.65 -6.41
CA ALA A 238 -9.45 19.73 -6.57
C ALA A 238 -8.15 19.16 -7.12
N LEU A 239 -7.76 19.59 -8.32
CA LEU A 239 -6.41 19.41 -8.84
C LEU A 239 -5.54 20.57 -8.31
N LEU A 240 -4.35 20.25 -7.81
CA LEU A 240 -3.43 21.21 -7.19
C LEU A 240 -2.14 21.37 -8.02
#